data_AF-A0A941EXE6-F1
#
_entry.id   AF-A0A941EXE6-F1
#
_cell.length_a   1.000
_cell.length_b   1.000
_cell.length_c   1.000
_cell.angle_alpha   90.00
_cell.angle_beta   90.00
_cell.angle_gamma   90.00
#
_symmetry.space_group_name_H-M   'P 1'
#
loop_
_entity.id
_entity.type
_entity.pdbx_description
1 polymer ?
#
loop_
_entity_poly.entity_id
_entity_poly.type
_entity_poly.pdbx_seq_one_letter_code
_entity_poly.pdbx_strand_id
1 'polypeptide(L)'
;GCLRDVQAVGFPIDRMRFHTAGGHLLGDVPRLRREADSMRSISLQRGRLVAALRRAALDAGAQIVTGERLVGATESADSVVAEFASGRRDTAELLVGADGVWSTVRGLIDSSAPRAEYAGLYGVAGISTMTGVEPGVWN
;
A
#
# COMPACT_ATOMS: atom_id res chain seq x y z
N GLY A 1 4.71 -1.16 17.73
CA GLY A 1 4.50 -1.09 16.27
C GLY A 1 3.98 -2.42 15.77
N CYS A 2 3.38 -2.47 14.58
CA CYS A 2 2.67 -3.66 14.05
C CYS A 2 3.51 -4.63 13.21
N LEU A 3 4.84 -4.53 13.25
CA LEU A 3 5.73 -5.32 12.38
C LEU A 3 5.52 -6.84 12.56
N ARG A 4 5.47 -7.33 13.80
CA ARG A 4 5.30 -8.75 14.09
C ARG A 4 3.97 -9.28 13.57
N ASP A 5 2.89 -8.52 13.77
CA ASP A 5 1.56 -8.91 13.33
C ASP A 5 1.45 -8.95 11.80
N VAL A 6 2.08 -7.98 11.12
CA VAL A 6 2.18 -7.97 9.65
C VAL A 6 3.00 -9.15 9.13
N GLN A 7 4.12 -9.47 9.78
CA GLN A 7 4.93 -10.64 9.41
C GLN A 7 4.17 -11.95 9.61
N ALA A 8 3.37 -12.07 10.68
CA ALA A 8 2.59 -13.27 11.00
C ALA A 8 1.46 -13.55 10.01
N VAL A 9 0.98 -12.55 9.25
CA VAL A 9 -0.09 -12.72 8.25
C VAL A 9 0.43 -12.84 6.81
N GLY A 10 1.75 -12.90 6.63
CA GLY A 10 2.41 -13.12 5.36
C GLY A 10 3.45 -14.23 5.44
N PHE A 11 4.31 -14.30 4.43
CA PHE A 11 5.45 -15.21 4.41
C PHE A 11 6.65 -14.52 3.76
N PRO A 12 7.88 -14.83 4.20
CA PRO A 12 9.08 -14.26 3.61
C PRO A 12 9.24 -14.70 2.16
N ILE A 13 9.76 -13.79 1.34
CA ILE A 13 10.30 -14.10 0.02
C ILE A 13 11.78 -13.76 0.06
N ASP A 14 12.60 -14.80 0.01
CA ASP A 14 14.05 -14.69 0.15
C ASP A 14 14.71 -14.46 -1.20
N ARG A 15 14.18 -15.10 -2.25
CA ARG A 15 14.83 -15.16 -3.57
C ARG A 15 13.93 -14.65 -4.69
N MET A 16 14.59 -14.18 -5.74
CA MET A 16 14.00 -13.75 -6.99
C MET A 16 14.76 -14.44 -8.13
N ARG A 17 14.05 -15.29 -8.87
CA ARG A 17 14.55 -15.97 -10.05
C ARG A 17 14.02 -15.30 -11.30
N PHE A 18 14.82 -15.34 -12.36
CA PHE A 18 14.45 -14.85 -13.67
C PHE A 18 14.62 -15.97 -14.68
N HIS A 19 13.61 -16.17 -15.52
CA HIS A 19 13.61 -17.23 -16.52
C HIS A 19 13.51 -16.63 -17.93
N THR A 20 14.13 -17.30 -18.91
CA THR A 20 13.83 -17.04 -20.32
C THR A 20 12.40 -17.48 -20.65
N ALA A 21 11.90 -17.09 -21.82
CA ALA A 21 10.61 -17.59 -22.34
C ALA A 21 10.58 -19.13 -22.49
N GLY A 22 11.73 -19.78 -22.69
CA GLY A 22 11.84 -21.25 -22.74
C GLY A 22 12.02 -21.92 -21.38
N GLY A 23 11.96 -21.17 -20.27
CA GLY A 23 12.08 -21.66 -18.90
C GLY A 23 13.51 -21.79 -18.35
N HIS A 24 14.54 -21.46 -19.13
CA HIS A 24 15.92 -21.53 -18.66
C HIS A 24 16.19 -20.44 -17.61
N LEU A 25 16.82 -20.83 -16.49
CA LEU A 25 17.17 -19.91 -15.42
C LEU A 25 18.27 -18.94 -15.87
N LEU A 26 17.97 -17.64 -15.88
CA LEU A 26 18.90 -16.56 -16.21
C LEU A 26 19.64 -16.02 -14.99
N GLY A 27 19.00 -16.06 -13.83
CA GLY A 27 19.57 -15.52 -12.61
C GLY A 27 18.77 -15.90 -11.38
N ASP A 28 19.47 -16.01 -10.27
CA ASP A 28 18.88 -16.31 -8.96
C ASP A 28 19.55 -15.43 -7.90
N VAL A 29 18.82 -14.45 -7.38
CA VAL A 29 19.34 -13.40 -6.51
C VAL A 29 18.48 -13.17 -5.27
N PRO A 30 19.04 -12.63 -4.18
CA PRO A 30 18.24 -12.16 -3.04
C PRO A 30 17.20 -11.11 -3.48
N ARG A 31 15.95 -11.24 -2.99
CA ARG A 31 14.86 -10.38 -3.45
C ARG A 31 14.90 -8.98 -2.82
N LEU A 32 15.19 -7.97 -3.65
CA LEU A 32 15.12 -6.52 -3.34
C LEU A 32 16.00 -6.07 -2.15
N ARG A 33 16.93 -6.92 -1.68
CA ARG A 33 17.76 -6.71 -0.50
C ARG A 33 19.12 -7.36 -0.69
N ARG A 34 20.10 -6.95 0.12
CA ARG A 34 21.38 -7.67 0.19
C ARG A 34 21.22 -8.88 1.09
N GLU A 35 22.01 -9.92 0.85
CA GLU A 35 21.98 -11.14 1.66
C GLU A 35 22.26 -10.88 3.15
N ALA A 36 23.12 -9.90 3.43
CA ALA A 36 23.51 -9.47 4.77
C ALA A 36 22.43 -8.66 5.52
N ASP A 37 21.35 -8.21 4.85
CA ASP A 37 20.28 -7.48 5.53
C ASP A 37 19.54 -8.43 6.48
N SER A 38 19.08 -7.97 7.65
CA SER A 38 18.31 -8.82 8.58
C SER A 38 16.82 -8.87 8.27
N MET A 39 16.32 -7.93 7.47
CA MET A 39 14.90 -7.79 7.13
C MET A 39 14.61 -8.41 5.77
N ARG A 40 13.69 -9.40 5.75
CA ARG A 40 13.21 -10.04 4.52
C ARG A 40 11.95 -9.36 3.99
N SER A 41 11.78 -9.39 2.67
CA SER A 41 10.52 -9.01 2.03
C SER A 41 9.44 -9.99 2.46
N ILE A 42 8.25 -9.49 2.79
CA ILE A 42 7.08 -10.34 3.07
C ILE A 42 6.11 -10.24 1.90
N SER A 43 5.67 -11.38 1.38
CA SER A 43 4.52 -11.46 0.49
C SER A 43 3.26 -11.76 1.30
N LEU A 44 2.21 -11.02 1.02
CA LEU A 44 0.91 -11.17 1.68
C LEU A 44 -0.20 -10.57 0.83
N GLN A 45 -1.42 -11.03 1.07
CA GLN A 45 -2.60 -10.43 0.47
C GLN A 45 -2.84 -9.03 1.02
N ARG A 46 -3.13 -8.07 0.13
CA ARG A 46 -3.42 -6.67 0.51
C ARG A 46 -4.50 -6.58 1.59
N GLY A 47 -5.56 -7.38 1.49
CA GLY A 47 -6.63 -7.39 2.50
C GLY A 47 -6.14 -7.75 3.90
N ARG A 48 -5.19 -8.70 4.02
CA ARG A 48 -4.59 -9.09 5.30
C ARG A 48 -3.71 -8.01 5.88
N LEU A 49 -2.92 -7.33 5.03
CA LEU A 49 -2.14 -6.16 5.43
C LEU A 49 -3.05 -5.06 5.99
N VAL A 50 -4.09 -4.69 5.24
CA VAL A 50 -5.06 -3.66 5.65
C VAL A 50 -5.74 -4.04 6.97
N ALA A 51 -6.14 -5.29 7.15
CA ALA A 51 -6.75 -5.75 8.39
C ALA A 51 -5.80 -5.63 9.60
N ALA A 52 -4.54 -6.05 9.46
CA ALA A 52 -3.54 -5.96 10.51
C ALA A 52 -3.23 -4.49 10.89
N LEU A 53 -3.04 -3.62 9.89
CA LEU A 53 -2.82 -2.19 10.12
C LEU A 53 -4.04 -1.51 10.75
N ARG A 54 -5.26 -1.86 10.31
CA ARG A 54 -6.51 -1.33 10.87
C ARG A 54 -6.65 -1.70 12.35
N ARG A 55 -6.35 -2.95 12.70
CA ARG A 55 -6.36 -3.40 14.10
C ARG A 55 -5.37 -2.58 14.93
N ALA A 56 -4.12 -2.50 14.49
CA ALA A 56 -3.08 -1.75 15.20
C ALA A 56 -3.42 -0.26 15.38
N ALA A 57 -4.06 0.36 14.39
CA ALA A 57 -4.51 1.74 14.51
C ALA A 57 -5.61 1.92 15.56
N LEU A 58 -6.61 1.02 15.58
CA LEU A 58 -7.68 1.04 16.59
C LEU A 58 -7.12 0.81 18.00
N ASP A 59 -6.19 -0.14 18.16
CA ASP A 59 -5.56 -0.44 19.45
C ASP A 59 -4.70 0.73 19.94
N ALA A 60 -4.19 1.56 19.02
CA ALA A 60 -3.51 2.82 19.32
C ALA A 60 -4.47 4.00 19.59
N GLY A 61 -5.78 3.78 19.55
CA GLY A 61 -6.79 4.81 19.83
C GLY A 61 -7.26 5.61 18.62
N ALA A 62 -6.87 5.24 17.39
CA ALA A 62 -7.35 5.94 16.20
C ALA A 62 -8.86 5.74 16.01
N GLN A 63 -9.57 6.80 15.67
CA GLN A 63 -10.95 6.73 15.21
C GLN A 63 -10.96 6.47 13.70
N ILE A 64 -11.68 5.42 13.26
CA ILE A 64 -11.79 5.06 11.85
C ILE A 64 -13.22 5.25 11.40
N VAL A 65 -13.45 6.29 10.61
CA VAL A 65 -14.75 6.57 10.01
C VAL A 65 -14.73 6.14 8.55
N THR A 66 -15.69 5.30 8.17
CA THR A 66 -15.80 4.74 6.80
C THR A 66 -17.04 5.26 6.10
N GLY A 67 -17.09 5.17 4.77
CA GLY A 67 -18.21 5.69 3.97
C GLY A 67 -18.16 7.20 3.76
N GLU A 68 -17.08 7.85 4.19
CA GLU A 68 -16.92 9.30 4.19
C GLU A 68 -15.82 9.68 3.22
N ARG A 69 -16.24 10.22 2.08
CA ARG A 69 -15.34 10.66 1.02
C ARG A 69 -15.06 12.15 1.20
N LEU A 70 -13.79 12.51 1.41
CA LEU A 70 -13.36 13.90 1.38
C LEU A 70 -13.61 14.49 -0.02
N VAL A 71 -14.18 15.68 -0.08
CA VAL A 71 -14.47 16.40 -1.33
C VAL A 71 -13.84 17.79 -1.38
N GLY A 72 -13.46 18.34 -0.22
CA GLY A 72 -12.82 19.63 -0.12
C GLY A 72 -12.12 19.78 1.23
N ALA A 73 -11.24 20.77 1.30
CA ALA A 73 -10.69 21.23 2.57
C ALA A 73 -10.39 22.72 2.45
N THR A 74 -10.58 23.46 3.55
CA THR A 74 -10.18 24.87 3.65
C THR A 74 -9.19 25.01 4.79
N GLU A 75 -8.00 25.52 4.49
CA GLU A 75 -6.96 25.80 5.46
C GLU A 75 -7.09 27.25 5.99
N SER A 76 -6.76 27.43 7.26
CA SER A 76 -6.56 28.70 7.94
C SER A 76 -5.20 28.67 8.64
N ALA A 77 -4.81 29.75 9.32
CA ALA A 77 -3.47 29.86 9.90
C ALA A 77 -3.14 28.77 10.95
N ASP A 78 -4.15 28.17 11.58
CA ASP A 78 -4.03 27.24 12.71
C ASP A 78 -4.83 25.94 12.52
N SER A 79 -5.56 25.79 11.41
CA SER A 79 -6.54 24.72 11.27
C SER A 79 -6.89 24.41 9.82
N VAL A 80 -7.47 23.22 9.62
CA VAL A 80 -8.03 22.75 8.37
C VAL A 80 -9.44 22.25 8.63
N VAL A 81 -10.41 22.74 7.86
CA VAL A 81 -11.78 22.23 7.84
C VAL A 81 -11.91 21.27 6.66
N ALA A 82 -12.06 19.99 6.94
CA ALA A 82 -12.30 18.94 5.96
C ALA A 82 -13.80 18.83 5.65
N GLU A 83 -14.16 18.75 4.38
CA GLU A 83 -15.54 18.61 3.92
C GLU A 83 -15.75 17.26 3.25
N PHE A 84 -16.79 16.55 3.66
CA PHE A 84 -17.11 15.21 3.16
C PHE A 84 -18.36 15.23 2.28
N ALA A 85 -18.45 14.26 1.36
CA ALA A 85 -19.57 14.13 0.42
C ALA A 85 -20.95 13.96 1.10
N SER A 86 -20.96 13.53 2.36
CA SER A 86 -22.17 13.44 3.19
C SER A 86 -22.69 14.80 3.67
N GLY A 87 -21.90 15.87 3.50
CA GLY A 87 -22.12 17.18 4.13
C GLY A 87 -21.47 17.31 5.52
N ARG A 88 -20.90 16.23 6.08
CA ARG A 88 -20.13 16.33 7.32
C ARG A 88 -18.93 17.26 7.12
N ARG A 89 -18.61 18.01 8.17
CA ARG A 89 -17.39 18.79 8.30
C ARG A 89 -16.67 18.42 9.58
N ASP A 90 -15.36 18.27 9.50
CA ASP A 90 -14.49 18.02 10.65
C ASP A 90 -13.34 19.04 10.65
N THR A 91 -12.94 19.51 11.83
CA THR A 91 -11.83 20.46 11.99
C THR A 91 -10.64 19.78 12.64
N ALA A 92 -9.43 20.02 12.13
CA ALA A 92 -8.18 19.51 12.67
C ALA A 92 -7.05 20.53 12.51
N GLU A 93 -5.95 20.37 13.26
CA GLU A 93 -4.73 21.19 13.10
C GLU A 93 -3.89 20.75 11.88
N LEU A 94 -4.06 19.49 11.43
CA LEU A 94 -3.32 18.93 10.30
C LEU A 94 -4.21 17.96 9.50
N LEU A 95 -4.14 18.08 8.17
CA LEU A 95 -4.73 17.12 7.24
C LEU A 95 -3.62 16.38 6.47
N VAL A 96 -3.59 15.05 6.57
CA VAL A 96 -2.65 14.20 5.83
C VAL A 96 -3.36 13.52 4.65
N GLY A 97 -2.96 13.86 3.43
CA GLY A 97 -3.46 13.24 2.19
C GLY A 97 -2.91 11.84 1.98
N ALA A 98 -3.62 10.82 2.46
CA ALA A 98 -3.31 9.40 2.24
C ALA A 98 -4.38 8.69 1.38
N ASP A 99 -4.99 9.41 0.44
CA ASP A 99 -6.17 9.04 -0.36
C ASP A 99 -5.83 8.43 -1.74
N GLY A 100 -4.59 7.99 -1.93
CA GLY A 100 -4.19 7.09 -3.02
C GLY A 100 -4.00 7.75 -4.39
N VAL A 101 -4.02 6.93 -5.45
CA VAL A 101 -3.64 7.37 -6.80
C VAL A 101 -4.58 8.46 -7.35
N TRP A 102 -5.85 8.44 -6.97
CA TRP A 102 -6.88 9.43 -7.36
C TRP A 102 -7.09 10.53 -6.32
N SER A 103 -6.03 10.88 -5.59
CA SER A 103 -6.06 11.82 -4.47
C SER A 103 -6.80 13.13 -4.79
N THR A 104 -7.80 13.43 -3.98
CA THR A 104 -8.45 14.74 -3.90
C THR A 104 -7.51 15.75 -3.26
N VAL A 105 -6.83 15.36 -2.17
CA VAL A 105 -5.92 16.26 -1.43
C VAL A 105 -4.81 16.80 -2.32
N ARG A 106 -4.24 15.98 -3.20
CA ARG A 106 -3.20 16.41 -4.15
C ARG A 106 -3.68 17.57 -5.03
N GLY A 107 -4.92 17.53 -5.53
CA GLY A 107 -5.49 18.59 -6.34
C GLY A 107 -5.89 19.85 -5.55
N LEU A 108 -6.16 19.71 -4.24
CA LEU A 108 -6.39 20.85 -3.34
C LEU A 108 -5.10 21.62 -3.05
N ILE A 109 -3.98 20.90 -2.91
CA ILE A 109 -2.65 21.50 -2.68
C ILE A 109 -2.15 22.19 -3.95
N ASP A 110 -2.27 21.51 -5.10
CA ASP A 110 -1.80 22.04 -6.37
C ASP A 110 -2.82 21.71 -7.47
N SER A 111 -3.53 22.75 -7.93
CA SER A 111 -4.52 22.64 -9.01
C SER A 111 -3.90 22.29 -10.37
N SER A 112 -2.58 22.48 -10.51
CA SER A 112 -1.79 22.11 -11.68
C SER A 112 -1.14 20.72 -11.55
N ALA A 113 -1.38 20.00 -10.45
CA ALA A 113 -0.77 18.70 -10.21
C ALA A 113 -1.01 17.75 -11.39
N PRO A 114 0.02 17.00 -11.83
CA PRO A 114 -0.08 16.14 -12.99
C PRO A 114 -1.10 15.03 -12.77
N ARG A 115 -1.79 14.67 -13.84
CA ARG A 115 -2.70 13.53 -13.86
C ARG A 115 -1.93 12.26 -14.17
N ALA A 116 -2.43 11.13 -13.68
CA ALA A 116 -1.88 9.84 -14.04
C ALA A 116 -2.07 9.60 -15.55
N GLU A 117 -1.00 9.22 -16.22
CA GLU A 117 -1.00 8.87 -17.64
C GLU A 117 -0.66 7.39 -17.81
N TYR A 118 -1.17 6.79 -18.88
CA TYR A 118 -0.91 5.39 -19.18
C TYR A 118 0.55 5.21 -19.62
N ALA A 119 1.29 4.37 -18.87
CA ALA A 119 2.71 4.13 -19.11
C ALA A 119 3.01 3.14 -20.26
N GLY A 120 2.02 2.74 -21.07
CA GLY A 120 2.22 1.79 -22.17
C GLY A 120 2.22 0.31 -21.74
N LEU A 121 2.00 0.01 -20.46
CA LEU A 121 2.01 -1.35 -19.91
C LEU A 121 0.75 -1.64 -19.08
N TYR A 122 0.19 -2.83 -19.25
CA TYR A 122 -0.79 -3.40 -18.33
C TYR A 122 -0.21 -4.63 -17.62
N GLY A 123 -0.58 -4.80 -16.36
CA GLY A 123 -0.26 -5.99 -15.58
C GLY A 123 -1.52 -6.83 -15.37
N VAL A 124 -1.38 -8.15 -15.45
CA VAL A 124 -2.43 -9.09 -15.04
C VAL A 124 -1.93 -9.81 -13.79
N ALA A 125 -2.74 -9.81 -12.73
CA ALA A 125 -2.40 -10.45 -11.48
C ALA A 125 -3.61 -11.22 -10.94
N GLY A 126 -3.35 -12.31 -10.22
CA GLY A 126 -4.37 -13.16 -9.64
C GLY A 126 -3.79 -14.08 -8.57
N ILE A 127 -4.66 -14.92 -8.01
CA ILE A 127 -4.29 -15.95 -7.06
C ILE A 127 -4.61 -17.30 -7.71
N SER A 128 -3.66 -18.23 -7.66
CA SER A 128 -3.83 -19.59 -8.15
C SER A 128 -3.32 -20.58 -7.12
N THR A 129 -3.89 -21.80 -7.13
CA THR A 129 -3.35 -22.93 -6.38
C THR A 129 -2.40 -23.68 -7.30
N MET A 130 -1.14 -23.80 -6.90
CA MET A 130 -0.09 -24.43 -7.69
C MET A 130 0.59 -25.51 -6.88
N THR A 131 1.01 -26.59 -7.54
CA THR A 131 1.85 -27.65 -6.96
C THR A 131 3.23 -27.63 -7.61
N GLY A 132 4.25 -28.16 -6.93
CA GLY A 132 5.61 -28.22 -7.47
C GLY A 132 6.35 -26.87 -7.51
N VAL A 133 5.83 -25.84 -6.83
CA VAL A 133 6.51 -24.54 -6.69
C VAL A 133 7.28 -24.48 -5.38
N GLU A 134 8.50 -23.94 -5.44
CA GLU A 134 9.30 -23.67 -4.24
C GLU A 134 8.74 -22.44 -3.50
N PRO A 135 8.32 -22.57 -2.23
CA PRO A 135 7.89 -21.44 -1.42
C PRO A 135 9.04 -20.44 -1.18
N GLY A 136 8.71 -19.17 -0.98
CA GLY A 136 9.74 -18.15 -0.67
C GLY A 136 10.58 -17.71 -1.87
N VAL A 137 10.29 -18.21 -3.07
CA VAL A 137 10.91 -17.79 -4.33
C VAL A 137 9.89 -17.06 -5.20
N TRP A 138 10.25 -15.84 -5.63
CA TRP A 138 9.53 -15.15 -6.71
C TRP A 138 10.16 -15.56 -8.03
N ASN A 139 9.37 -16.11 -8.95
CA ASN A 139 9.84 -16.62 -10.26
C ASN A 139 9.38 -15.71 -11.40
#